data_AF-A0A7S4K376-F1
#
_entry.id   AF-A0A7S4K376-F1
#
_cell.length_a   1.000
_cell.length_b   1.000
_cell.length_c   1.000
_cell.angle_alpha   90.00
_cell.angle_beta   90.00
_cell.angle_gamma   90.00
#
_symmetry.space_group_name_H-M   'P 1'
#
loop_
_entity.id
_entity.type
_entity.pdbx_description
1 polymer ?
#
loop_
_entity_poly.entity_id
_entity_poly.type
_entity_poly.pdbx_seq_one_letter_code
_entity_poly.pdbx_strand_id
1 'polypeptide(L)'
;VFDNTVIGLPPGSTICFSASNSYVGTMILANFEGTATDQMTFTNCDGKVTINGNGNHCILVDGSDYFQLTGTGSDADMYGLELTNCGFGVRVGAGSGRHYSEVDHIEVHDNINHAAFSIKTDPTMVIWNSDNFEMNNHYLHDNYATNIATECVYLGYHNIDHPDMP
;
A
#
# COMPACT_ATOMS: atom_id res chain seq x y z
N VAL A 1 4.71 8.84 -10.27
CA VAL A 1 3.33 9.04 -9.75
C VAL A 1 2.35 8.65 -10.83
N PHE A 2 1.40 7.79 -10.50
CA PHE A 2 0.23 7.45 -11.30
C PHE A 2 -0.98 8.04 -10.58
N ASP A 3 -1.64 9.02 -11.18
CA ASP A 3 -2.74 9.76 -10.56
C ASP A 3 -4.01 9.57 -11.40
N ASN A 4 -5.03 8.94 -10.83
CA ASN A 4 -6.24 8.62 -11.58
C ASN A 4 -7.10 9.85 -11.88
N THR A 5 -6.90 10.98 -11.20
CA THR A 5 -7.56 12.25 -11.59
C THR A 5 -7.10 12.75 -12.95
N VAL A 6 -5.90 12.32 -13.38
CA VAL A 6 -5.32 12.62 -14.69
C VAL A 6 -5.60 11.49 -15.69
N ILE A 7 -5.46 10.23 -15.26
CA ILE A 7 -5.58 9.06 -16.15
C ILE A 7 -7.04 8.75 -16.46
N GLY A 8 -7.94 8.87 -15.48
CA GLY A 8 -9.39 8.68 -15.66
C GLY A 8 -9.82 7.23 -15.87
N LEU A 9 -9.19 6.26 -15.21
CA LEU A 9 -9.62 4.87 -15.25
C LEU A 9 -10.91 4.67 -14.44
N PRO A 10 -11.90 3.91 -14.96
CA PRO A 10 -13.11 3.59 -14.22
C PRO A 10 -12.85 2.54 -13.11
N PRO A 11 -13.74 2.44 -12.10
CA PRO A 11 -13.76 1.32 -11.16
C PRO A 11 -13.71 -0.03 -11.86
N GLY A 12 -13.06 -1.03 -11.24
CA GLY A 12 -12.85 -2.36 -11.83
C GLY A 12 -11.63 -2.46 -12.76
N SER A 13 -10.89 -1.35 -12.96
CA SER A 13 -9.72 -1.38 -13.85
C SER A 13 -8.54 -2.11 -13.23
N THR A 14 -7.83 -2.87 -14.06
CA THR A 14 -6.55 -3.51 -13.71
C THR A 14 -5.38 -2.71 -14.28
N ILE A 15 -4.42 -2.38 -13.42
CA ILE A 15 -3.16 -1.75 -13.75
C ILE A 15 -2.06 -2.82 -13.68
N CYS A 16 -1.47 -3.10 -14.84
CA CYS A 16 -0.38 -4.07 -14.99
C CYS A 16 1.00 -3.41 -14.86
N PHE A 17 1.80 -3.89 -13.90
CA PHE A 17 3.24 -3.66 -13.87
C PHE A 17 3.92 -4.73 -14.71
N SER A 18 4.72 -4.28 -15.69
CA SER A 18 5.45 -5.21 -16.57
C SER A 18 6.80 -5.56 -15.96
N ALA A 19 7.09 -6.85 -15.84
CA ALA A 19 8.37 -7.43 -15.44
C ALA A 19 9.52 -7.05 -16.39
N SER A 20 9.21 -6.59 -17.61
CA SER A 20 10.22 -6.09 -18.56
C SER A 20 10.74 -4.69 -18.21
N ASN A 21 10.07 -3.97 -17.30
CA ASN A 21 10.48 -2.63 -16.87
C ASN A 21 11.42 -2.67 -15.67
N SER A 22 12.31 -1.68 -15.59
CA SER A 22 13.09 -1.41 -14.39
C SER A 22 12.43 -0.31 -13.56
N TYR A 23 11.91 -0.67 -12.38
CA TYR A 23 11.28 0.28 -11.46
C TYR A 23 12.29 0.73 -10.41
N VAL A 24 12.72 2.00 -10.50
CA VAL A 24 13.64 2.62 -9.54
C VAL A 24 12.98 3.81 -8.86
N GLY A 25 13.13 3.89 -7.55
CA GLY A 25 12.57 4.95 -6.72
C GLY A 25 11.15 4.68 -6.24
N THR A 26 10.42 5.73 -5.85
CA THR A 26 9.08 5.59 -5.25
C THR A 26 8.00 5.54 -6.32
N MET A 27 7.22 4.45 -6.31
CA MET A 27 5.96 4.36 -7.02
C MET A 27 4.85 4.97 -6.16
N ILE A 28 4.08 5.89 -6.72
CA ILE A 28 2.92 6.51 -6.05
C ILE A 28 1.69 6.19 -6.89
N LEU A 29 0.70 5.54 -6.29
CA LEU A 29 -0.61 5.22 -6.83
C LEU A 29 -1.61 6.14 -6.12
N ALA A 30 -2.12 7.15 -6.83
CA ALA A 30 -2.91 8.22 -6.25
C ALA A 30 -4.32 8.30 -6.83
N ASN A 31 -5.29 8.54 -5.96
CA ASN A 31 -6.68 8.88 -6.32
C ASN A 31 -7.44 7.81 -7.10
N PHE A 32 -7.11 6.53 -6.89
CA PHE A 32 -7.84 5.42 -7.51
C PHE A 32 -9.03 5.02 -6.64
N GLU A 33 -10.22 5.05 -7.23
CA GLU A 33 -11.49 4.83 -6.53
C GLU A 33 -12.21 3.66 -7.18
N GLY A 34 -12.22 2.52 -6.50
CA GLY A 34 -13.02 1.36 -6.87
C GLY A 34 -14.41 1.41 -6.25
N THR A 35 -15.09 0.26 -6.26
CA THR A 35 -16.30 0.02 -5.47
C THR A 35 -16.26 -1.37 -4.84
N ALA A 36 -17.22 -1.67 -3.96
CA ALA A 36 -17.35 -2.99 -3.33
C ALA A 36 -17.50 -4.14 -4.35
N THR A 37 -18.02 -3.87 -5.54
CA THR A 37 -18.19 -4.87 -6.62
C THR A 37 -17.13 -4.78 -7.71
N ASP A 38 -16.50 -3.61 -7.86
CA ASP A 38 -15.58 -3.30 -8.96
C ASP A 38 -14.34 -2.60 -8.39
N GLN A 39 -13.48 -3.39 -7.73
CA GLN A 39 -12.25 -2.89 -7.11
C GLN A 39 -11.21 -2.52 -8.16
N MET A 40 -10.33 -1.57 -7.82
CA MET A 40 -9.13 -1.30 -8.61
C MET A 40 -8.08 -2.37 -8.33
N THR A 41 -7.45 -2.95 -9.35
CA THR A 41 -6.40 -3.97 -9.15
C THR A 41 -5.06 -3.45 -9.63
N PHE A 42 -4.04 -3.50 -8.80
CA PHE A 42 -2.64 -3.23 -9.16
C PHE A 42 -1.86 -4.54 -9.04
N THR A 43 -1.29 -5.02 -10.15
CA THR A 43 -0.64 -6.34 -10.18
C THR A 43 0.51 -6.40 -11.18
N ASN A 44 1.43 -7.34 -11.00
CA ASN A 44 2.30 -7.81 -12.08
C ASN A 44 1.48 -8.58 -13.14
N CYS A 45 1.94 -8.68 -14.39
CA CYS A 45 1.15 -9.36 -15.46
C CYS A 45 1.95 -10.31 -16.37
N ASP A 46 3.27 -10.21 -16.41
CA ASP A 46 4.14 -10.94 -17.33
C ASP A 46 5.39 -11.52 -16.62
N GLY A 47 5.30 -11.68 -15.30
CA GLY A 47 6.34 -12.26 -14.44
C GLY A 47 6.54 -11.47 -13.14
N LYS A 48 7.56 -11.83 -12.36
CA LYS A 48 7.95 -11.10 -11.15
C LYS A 48 8.44 -9.68 -11.48
N VAL A 49 7.92 -8.69 -10.76
CA VAL A 49 8.32 -7.28 -10.85
C VAL A 49 9.14 -6.90 -9.63
N THR A 50 10.36 -6.44 -9.86
CA THR A 50 11.21 -5.87 -8.79
C THR A 50 11.13 -4.35 -8.81
N ILE A 51 10.84 -3.76 -7.64
CA ILE A 51 10.90 -2.32 -7.39
C ILE A 51 12.07 -2.06 -6.44
N ASN A 52 13.10 -1.43 -6.99
CA ASN A 52 14.27 -0.99 -6.22
C ASN A 52 14.08 0.46 -5.80
N GLY A 53 13.63 0.66 -4.57
CA GLY A 53 13.39 1.97 -3.99
C GLY A 53 14.67 2.80 -3.83
N ASN A 54 14.48 4.07 -3.51
CA ASN A 54 15.57 4.97 -3.08
C ASN A 54 15.08 6.11 -2.17
N GLY A 55 13.88 5.97 -1.63
CA GLY A 55 13.16 7.03 -0.90
C GLY A 55 12.37 6.47 0.27
N ASN A 56 11.41 7.26 0.75
CA ASN A 56 10.62 6.88 1.92
C ASN A 56 9.73 5.66 1.68
N HIS A 57 9.29 5.39 0.45
CA HIS A 57 8.40 4.27 0.13
C HIS A 57 8.85 3.58 -1.16
N CYS A 58 8.70 2.26 -1.27
CA CYS A 58 8.77 1.58 -2.56
C CYS A 58 7.43 1.80 -3.29
N ILE A 59 6.31 1.47 -2.65
CA ILE A 59 4.96 1.79 -3.11
C ILE A 59 4.24 2.64 -2.05
N LEU A 60 3.71 3.77 -2.48
CA LEU A 60 2.75 4.57 -1.72
C LEU A 60 1.41 4.54 -2.45
N VAL A 61 0.37 4.06 -1.78
CA VAL A 61 -1.02 4.21 -2.20
C VAL A 61 -1.63 5.35 -1.40
N ASP A 62 -2.08 6.40 -2.07
CA ASP A 62 -2.57 7.62 -1.42
C ASP A 62 -3.90 8.07 -2.01
N GLY A 63 -4.79 8.56 -1.14
CA GLY A 63 -6.14 9.00 -1.53
C GLY A 63 -6.92 7.98 -2.37
N SER A 64 -6.72 6.68 -2.15
CA SER A 64 -7.33 5.62 -2.95
C SER A 64 -8.17 4.69 -2.07
N ASP A 65 -9.24 4.13 -2.62
CA ASP A 65 -10.19 3.26 -1.92
C ASP A 65 -10.70 2.13 -2.84
N TYR A 66 -11.18 1.04 -2.22
CA TYR A 66 -11.64 -0.18 -2.89
C TYR A 66 -10.62 -0.69 -3.90
N PHE A 67 -9.43 -1.02 -3.42
CA PHE A 67 -8.37 -1.55 -4.26
C PHE A 67 -7.75 -2.83 -3.70
N GLN A 68 -7.15 -3.60 -4.61
CA GLN A 68 -6.23 -4.69 -4.33
C GLN A 68 -4.87 -4.37 -4.96
N LEU A 69 -3.81 -4.44 -4.15
CA LEU A 69 -2.42 -4.47 -4.61
C LEU A 69 -1.89 -5.89 -4.40
N THR A 70 -1.71 -6.62 -5.51
CA THR A 70 -1.41 -8.05 -5.46
C THR A 70 -0.21 -8.43 -6.33
N GLY A 71 0.53 -9.46 -5.91
CA GLY A 71 1.54 -10.13 -6.73
C GLY A 71 1.07 -11.40 -7.43
N THR A 72 -0.25 -11.63 -7.59
CA THR A 72 -0.77 -12.89 -8.15
C THR A 72 -0.89 -12.93 -9.67
N GLY A 73 -0.52 -11.89 -10.40
CA GLY A 73 -0.78 -11.86 -11.85
C GLY A 73 0.16 -12.70 -12.71
N SER A 74 0.98 -13.56 -12.09
CA SER A 74 1.80 -14.59 -12.74
C SER A 74 1.72 -15.88 -11.93
N ASP A 75 1.24 -16.97 -12.54
CA ASP A 75 1.14 -18.30 -11.88
C ASP A 75 2.52 -18.89 -11.52
N ALA A 76 3.61 -18.37 -12.09
CA ALA A 76 4.97 -18.84 -11.86
C ALA A 76 5.58 -18.27 -10.58
N ASP A 77 5.04 -17.16 -10.06
CA ASP A 77 5.64 -16.35 -9.01
C ASP A 77 4.71 -16.30 -7.80
N MET A 78 5.07 -16.97 -6.70
CA MET A 78 4.29 -16.89 -5.45
C MET A 78 4.22 -15.45 -4.93
N TYR A 79 5.30 -14.69 -5.08
CA TYR A 79 5.35 -13.26 -4.77
C TYR A 79 5.71 -12.48 -6.02
N GLY A 80 4.70 -12.04 -6.78
CA GLY A 80 4.90 -11.38 -8.07
C GLY A 80 5.43 -9.95 -7.97
N LEU A 81 5.40 -9.34 -6.77
CA LEU A 81 5.99 -8.03 -6.50
C LEU A 81 7.11 -8.18 -5.45
N GLU A 82 8.30 -7.67 -5.75
CA GLU A 82 9.45 -7.66 -4.85
C GLU A 82 9.94 -6.23 -4.61
N LEU A 83 10.03 -5.82 -3.35
CA LEU A 83 10.34 -4.45 -2.94
C LEU A 83 11.62 -4.42 -2.09
N THR A 84 12.56 -3.56 -2.45
CA THR A 84 13.86 -3.41 -1.75
C THR A 84 14.29 -1.94 -1.63
N ASN A 85 15.21 -1.62 -0.71
CA ASN A 85 15.91 -0.32 -0.61
C ASN A 85 15.01 0.92 -0.41
N CYS A 86 14.04 0.88 0.50
CA CYS A 86 13.15 2.01 0.81
C CYS A 86 12.78 2.10 2.28
N GLY A 87 12.26 3.26 2.73
CA GLY A 87 11.74 3.44 4.09
C GLY A 87 10.68 2.40 4.43
N PHE A 88 9.59 2.41 3.67
CA PHE A 88 8.50 1.46 3.79
C PHE A 88 8.34 0.67 2.50
N GLY A 89 8.12 -0.63 2.57
CA GLY A 89 7.81 -1.45 1.38
C GLY A 89 6.53 -0.97 0.71
N VAL A 90 5.39 -1.26 1.34
CA VAL A 90 4.08 -0.70 0.96
C VAL A 90 3.58 0.22 2.06
N ARG A 91 3.20 1.44 1.70
CA ARG A 91 2.43 2.34 2.55
C ARG A 91 1.08 2.66 1.92
N VAL A 92 0.02 2.46 2.68
CA VAL A 92 -1.34 2.88 2.33
C VAL A 92 -1.72 4.03 3.26
N GLY A 93 -1.97 5.20 2.67
CA GLY A 93 -2.54 6.36 3.35
C GLY A 93 -4.05 6.22 3.48
N ALA A 94 -4.53 5.69 4.60
CA ALA A 94 -5.94 5.34 4.83
C ALA A 94 -6.86 6.55 5.12
N GLY A 95 -6.53 7.74 4.63
CA GLY A 95 -7.44 8.91 4.59
C GLY A 95 -8.27 9.14 5.86
N SER A 96 -9.59 9.29 5.70
CA SER A 96 -10.55 9.52 6.80
C SER A 96 -11.03 8.24 7.52
N GLY A 97 -10.36 7.10 7.30
CA GLY A 97 -10.52 5.87 8.08
C GLY A 97 -11.43 4.80 7.44
N ARG A 98 -12.38 5.17 6.58
CA ARG A 98 -13.30 4.21 5.96
C ARG A 98 -12.84 3.86 4.56
N HIS A 99 -11.92 2.89 4.45
CA HIS A 99 -11.38 2.47 3.16
C HIS A 99 -11.25 0.94 3.09
N TYR A 100 -11.65 0.34 1.97
CA TYR A 100 -11.29 -1.04 1.63
C TYR A 100 -9.93 -1.07 0.96
N SER A 101 -9.01 -1.88 1.50
CA SER A 101 -7.75 -2.18 0.81
C SER A 101 -7.35 -3.62 1.04
N GLU A 102 -6.88 -4.28 0.00
CA GLU A 102 -6.27 -5.60 0.05
C GLU A 102 -4.83 -5.51 -0.46
N VAL A 103 -3.90 -6.09 0.30
CA VAL A 103 -2.47 -6.12 -0.03
C VAL A 103 -1.97 -7.55 0.17
N ASP A 104 -1.55 -8.21 -0.91
CA ASP A 104 -1.24 -9.64 -0.89
C ASP A 104 -0.16 -10.07 -1.90
N HIS A 105 0.49 -11.21 -1.63
CA HIS A 105 1.53 -11.80 -2.50
C HIS A 105 2.69 -10.85 -2.84
N ILE A 106 3.09 -10.02 -1.88
CA ILE A 106 4.24 -9.11 -1.99
C ILE A 106 5.39 -9.60 -1.12
N GLU A 107 6.59 -9.62 -1.69
CA GLU A 107 7.85 -9.84 -1.00
C GLU A 107 8.54 -8.50 -0.71
N VAL A 108 8.92 -8.28 0.54
CA VAL A 108 9.60 -7.07 1.00
C VAL A 108 10.85 -7.45 1.79
N HIS A 109 12.02 -7.01 1.33
CA HIS A 109 13.27 -7.36 1.99
C HIS A 109 14.39 -6.37 1.71
N ASP A 110 15.47 -6.49 2.48
CA ASP A 110 16.76 -5.84 2.31
C ASP A 110 16.73 -4.30 2.23
N ASN A 111 17.41 -3.67 3.19
CA ASN A 111 17.52 -2.22 3.31
C ASN A 111 16.16 -1.52 3.41
N ILE A 112 15.22 -2.16 4.12
CA ILE A 112 13.95 -1.54 4.51
C ILE A 112 14.14 -0.85 5.86
N ASN A 113 14.23 0.48 5.87
CA ASN A 113 14.68 1.24 7.04
C ASN A 113 13.57 1.64 8.04
N HIS A 114 12.31 1.40 7.70
CA HIS A 114 11.15 1.46 8.60
C HIS A 114 10.36 0.16 8.51
N ALA A 115 9.11 0.18 8.03
CA ALA A 115 8.22 -0.97 8.06
C ALA A 115 7.95 -1.61 6.69
N ALA A 116 7.83 -2.93 6.61
CA ALA A 116 7.54 -3.59 5.32
C ALA A 116 6.15 -3.21 4.79
N PHE A 117 5.14 -3.25 5.66
CA PHE A 117 3.77 -2.88 5.33
C PHE A 117 3.24 -1.86 6.35
N SER A 118 2.72 -0.74 5.87
CA SER A 118 2.12 0.29 6.70
C SER A 118 0.76 0.67 6.15
N ILE A 119 -0.33 0.33 6.84
CA ILE A 119 -1.67 0.84 6.52
C ILE A 119 -2.07 1.75 7.66
N LYS A 120 -2.06 3.06 7.42
CA LYS A 120 -2.36 4.05 8.44
C LYS A 120 -2.95 5.32 7.87
N THR A 121 -3.78 5.98 8.67
CA THR A 121 -4.08 7.39 8.50
C THR A 121 -3.05 8.19 9.30
N ASP A 122 -2.45 9.22 8.69
CA ASP A 122 -1.79 10.27 9.46
C ASP A 122 -2.84 11.34 9.79
N PRO A 123 -3.37 11.35 11.02
CA PRO A 123 -4.42 12.28 11.40
C PRO A 123 -3.92 13.73 11.38
N THR A 124 -4.75 14.60 10.80
CA THR A 124 -4.61 16.05 10.93
C THR A 124 -5.36 16.53 12.18
N MET A 125 -5.06 17.72 12.73
CA MET A 125 -5.74 18.30 13.92
C MET A 125 -7.28 18.27 13.85
N VAL A 126 -7.86 18.13 12.66
CA VAL A 126 -9.31 18.01 12.43
C VAL A 126 -9.82 16.57 12.62
N ILE A 127 -9.03 15.55 12.28
CA ILE A 127 -9.39 14.13 12.37
C ILE A 127 -9.23 13.60 13.81
N TRP A 128 -8.25 14.14 14.54
CA TRP A 128 -7.94 13.80 15.94
C TRP A 128 -9.11 13.98 16.92
N ASN A 129 -9.98 14.96 16.67
CA ASN A 129 -11.10 15.30 17.56
C ASN A 129 -12.42 14.64 17.16
N SER A 130 -12.39 13.64 16.30
CA SER A 130 -13.59 12.86 16.01
C SER A 130 -13.60 11.62 16.89
N ASP A 131 -14.59 11.50 17.78
CA ASP A 131 -14.95 10.25 18.47
C ASP A 131 -15.34 9.11 17.48
N ASN A 132 -15.11 9.31 16.17
CA ASN A 132 -15.60 8.51 15.05
C ASN A 132 -14.47 8.04 14.12
N PHE A 133 -13.20 8.18 14.50
CA PHE A 133 -12.12 7.57 13.72
C PHE A 133 -12.22 6.05 13.83
N GLU A 134 -12.40 5.40 12.70
CA GLU A 134 -12.53 3.94 12.58
C GLU A 134 -11.68 3.52 11.40
N MET A 135 -10.81 2.53 11.59
CA MET A 135 -10.13 1.82 10.50
C MET A 135 -10.67 0.40 10.43
N ASN A 136 -11.29 0.05 9.31
CA ASN A 136 -11.88 -1.26 9.06
C ASN A 136 -11.65 -1.68 7.61
N ASN A 137 -11.94 -2.94 7.27
CA ASN A 137 -11.89 -3.45 5.89
C ASN A 137 -10.52 -3.38 5.20
N HIS A 138 -9.44 -3.48 5.97
CA HIS A 138 -8.09 -3.64 5.47
C HIS A 138 -7.65 -5.10 5.60
N TYR A 139 -7.17 -5.67 4.49
CA TYR A 139 -6.71 -7.06 4.40
C TYR A 139 -5.23 -7.06 4.02
N LEU A 140 -4.43 -7.72 4.84
CA LEU A 140 -3.00 -7.92 4.62
C LEU A 140 -2.71 -9.41 4.88
N HIS A 141 -2.50 -10.18 3.81
CA HIS A 141 -2.32 -11.63 3.90
C HIS A 141 -1.39 -12.12 2.80
N ASP A 142 -0.85 -13.33 2.98
CA ASP A 142 0.01 -13.98 1.98
C ASP A 142 1.18 -13.12 1.50
N ASN A 143 1.71 -12.27 2.38
CA ASN A 143 2.89 -11.45 2.13
C ASN A 143 4.11 -12.06 2.83
N TYR A 144 5.30 -11.75 2.32
CA TYR A 144 6.57 -12.17 2.91
C TYR A 144 7.46 -10.95 3.20
N ALA A 145 7.90 -10.82 4.45
CA ALA A 145 8.78 -9.75 4.88
C ALA A 145 9.96 -10.31 5.67
N THR A 146 11.18 -9.93 5.29
CA THR A 146 12.41 -10.32 5.98
C THR A 146 13.44 -9.19 5.96
N ASN A 147 14.40 -9.20 6.90
CA ASN A 147 15.47 -8.18 6.97
C ASN A 147 14.95 -6.72 7.06
N ILE A 148 13.90 -6.51 7.85
CA ILE A 148 13.27 -5.20 8.06
C ILE A 148 13.89 -4.54 9.30
N ALA A 149 14.24 -3.26 9.21
CA ALA A 149 14.95 -2.56 10.28
C ALA A 149 14.11 -2.32 11.54
N THR A 150 12.81 -2.03 11.39
CA THR A 150 11.92 -1.78 12.53
C THR A 150 10.81 -2.83 12.62
N GLU A 151 9.62 -2.58 12.08
CA GLU A 151 8.45 -3.46 12.19
C GLU A 151 8.08 -4.07 10.84
N CYS A 152 7.74 -5.36 10.77
CA CYS A 152 7.22 -5.91 9.52
C CYS A 152 5.86 -5.28 9.14
N VAL A 153 5.00 -5.04 10.12
CA VAL A 153 3.63 -4.57 9.89
C VAL A 153 3.30 -3.45 10.87
N TYR A 154 2.86 -2.32 10.31
CA TYR A 154 2.27 -1.19 11.03
C TYR A 154 0.83 -1.02 10.54
N LEU A 155 -0.14 -1.40 11.38
CA LEU A 155 -1.56 -1.20 11.09
C LEU A 155 -2.16 -0.21 12.10
N GLY A 156 -2.81 0.82 11.57
CA GLY A 156 -3.37 1.89 12.39
C GLY A 156 -2.39 3.01 12.67
N TYR A 157 -2.84 3.97 13.46
CA TYR A 157 -1.99 4.97 14.11
C TYR A 157 -2.72 5.42 15.37
N HIS A 158 -2.05 5.38 16.51
CA HIS A 158 -2.56 5.92 17.76
C HIS A 158 -1.59 7.00 18.22
N ASN A 159 -2.03 8.26 18.17
CA ASN A 159 -1.45 9.30 19.03
C ASN A 159 -2.60 10.04 19.71
N ILE A 160 -3.44 9.31 20.44
CA ILE A 160 -4.36 9.95 21.36
C ILE A 160 -3.50 10.44 22.54
N ASP A 161 -2.99 11.66 22.47
CA ASP A 161 -2.69 12.43 23.68
C ASP A 161 -4.04 12.78 24.31
N HIS A 162 -4.71 11.80 24.92
CA HIS A 162 -5.86 12.07 25.78
C HIS A 162 -5.27 12.53 27.11
N PRO A 163 -5.55 13.75 27.59
CA PRO A 163 -5.06 14.23 28.89
C PRO A 163 -5.59 13.42 30.10
N ASP A 164 -6.35 12.34 29.87
CA ASP A 164 -7.01 11.51 30.90
C ASP A 164 -6.74 10.00 30.75
N MET A 165 -5.75 9.56 29.97
CA MET A 165 -5.25 8.19 30.07
C MET A 165 -3.94 8.17 30.89
N PRO A 166 -3.83 7.31 31.92
CA PRO A 166 -2.75 7.34 32.91
C PRO A 166 -1.36 7.02 32.34
#